data_AF-A0ABD2KRD7-F1
#
_entry.id   AF-A0ABD2KRD7-F1
#
_cell.length_a   1.000
_cell.length_b   1.000
_cell.length_c   1.000
_cell.angle_alpha   90.00
_cell.angle_beta   90.00
_cell.angle_gamma   90.00
#
_symmetry.space_group_name_H-M   'P 1'
#
loop_
_entity.id
_entity.type
_entity.pdbx_description
1 polymer ?
#
loop_
_entity_poly.entity_id
_entity_poly.type
_entity_poly.pdbx_seq_one_letter_code
_entity_poly.pdbx_strand_id
1 'polypeptide(L)'
;MLRVEKNFGFGFRVGHIDRNAKTLFGSEEFLQIGQNLLSKIFGSDQLKISGEIALWNTALRWADEKCRQNAIECSPKNRRSALGPALFKIRFPLITMETFAKEIVPSGVLTVEEVLGIYQFHCHPNLHQCLLLHPLQFSAQNRATCRQLVMDIEQLSAFAEENEGSKRYSETVYRKGVPWKILASVNTKKNSTEKWLGFFLLCTAPKEKPNWIYKCSAKLQIVSQKSGTEDFTLKFSKKNVFNNKSTNWGFSNYISFTELMDPSKGLYDEEGDKVTLAIDFNEDSLYSKIKSFFGKLMELILRNLNAVKSLFV
;
A
#
# COMPACT_ATOMS: atom_id res chain seq x y z
N MET A 1 -10.08 -31.31 -37.23
CA MET A 1 -9.54 -29.97 -37.54
C MET A 1 -8.58 -29.59 -36.41
N LEU A 2 -7.38 -30.16 -36.47
CA LEU A 2 -6.27 -29.98 -35.52
C LEU A 2 -5.40 -28.83 -36.04
N ARG A 3 -5.51 -27.60 -35.50
CA ARG A 3 -4.50 -26.55 -35.72
C ARG A 3 -4.61 -25.26 -34.87
N VAL A 4 -4.82 -25.30 -33.55
CA VAL A 4 -4.51 -24.11 -32.69
C VAL A 4 -4.09 -24.49 -31.25
N GLU A 5 -3.33 -25.58 -31.05
CA GLU A 5 -2.82 -25.93 -29.70
C GLU A 5 -1.28 -25.90 -29.57
N LYS A 6 -0.56 -25.34 -30.54
CA LYS A 6 0.90 -25.19 -30.46
C LYS A 6 1.29 -23.76 -30.83
N ASN A 7 1.29 -22.87 -29.84
CA ASN A 7 2.16 -21.68 -29.73
C ASN A 7 1.85 -20.73 -28.54
N PHE A 8 1.17 -21.17 -27.47
CA PHE A 8 1.11 -20.41 -26.20
C PHE A 8 2.16 -20.91 -25.18
N GLY A 9 3.39 -21.05 -25.66
CA GLY A 9 4.55 -21.48 -24.88
C GLY A 9 5.56 -20.34 -24.71
N PHE A 10 5.18 -19.26 -24.03
CA PHE A 10 6.13 -18.29 -23.48
C PHE A 10 5.59 -17.69 -22.17
N GLY A 11 6.06 -18.22 -21.04
CA GLY A 11 6.69 -17.35 -20.04
C GLY A 11 5.87 -16.60 -18.99
N PHE A 12 4.73 -17.09 -18.50
CA PHE A 12 4.19 -16.58 -17.20
C PHE A 12 4.48 -17.57 -16.07
N ARG A 13 5.76 -17.70 -15.70
CA ARG A 13 6.11 -18.25 -14.38
C ARG A 13 5.75 -17.21 -13.33
N VAL A 14 5.04 -17.61 -12.28
CA VAL A 14 4.62 -16.74 -11.15
C VAL A 14 5.79 -15.90 -10.61
N GLY A 15 7.03 -16.43 -10.64
CA GLY A 15 8.23 -15.70 -10.22
C GLY A 15 8.70 -14.56 -11.12
N HIS A 16 8.09 -14.32 -12.30
CA HIS A 16 8.43 -13.19 -13.19
C HIS A 16 7.44 -12.02 -13.11
N ILE A 17 6.35 -12.16 -12.34
CA ILE A 17 5.29 -11.14 -12.21
C ILE A 17 5.71 -10.03 -11.22
N ASP A 18 6.67 -10.31 -10.32
CA ASP A 18 6.98 -9.42 -9.20
C ASP A 18 7.82 -8.18 -9.57
N ARG A 19 8.50 -8.15 -10.72
CA ARG A 19 9.32 -6.99 -11.14
C ARG A 19 8.54 -5.93 -11.91
N ASN A 20 7.40 -6.29 -12.50
CA ASN A 20 6.67 -5.48 -13.48
C ASN A 20 5.15 -5.45 -13.24
N ALA A 21 4.67 -5.71 -12.01
CA ALA A 21 3.23 -5.79 -11.74
C ALA A 21 2.45 -4.52 -12.16
N LYS A 22 3.07 -3.32 -12.08
CA LYS A 22 2.44 -2.05 -12.52
C LYS A 22 2.22 -1.99 -14.04
N THR A 23 3.17 -2.47 -14.85
CA THR A 23 3.02 -2.53 -16.31
C THR A 23 2.14 -3.71 -16.73
N LEU A 24 2.22 -4.84 -16.04
CA LEU A 24 1.37 -6.02 -16.27
C LEU A 24 -0.12 -5.71 -16.03
N PHE A 25 -0.45 -5.03 -14.94
CA PHE A 25 -1.85 -4.63 -14.66
C PHE A 25 -2.35 -3.49 -15.54
N GLY A 26 -1.53 -2.93 -16.43
CA GLY A 26 -1.96 -1.99 -17.47
C GLY A 26 -2.22 -2.63 -18.82
N SER A 27 -1.82 -3.88 -19.01
CA SER A 27 -1.73 -4.50 -20.33
C SER A 27 -3.02 -5.20 -20.76
N GLU A 28 -3.28 -5.24 -22.07
CA GLU A 28 -4.43 -5.93 -22.67
C GLU A 28 -4.32 -7.45 -22.53
N GLU A 29 -3.09 -7.98 -22.52
CA GLU A 29 -2.80 -9.39 -22.32
C GLU A 29 -3.26 -9.88 -20.94
N PHE A 30 -3.18 -9.01 -19.92
CA PHE A 30 -3.68 -9.32 -18.59
C PHE A 30 -5.20 -9.55 -18.59
N LEU A 31 -5.95 -8.85 -19.43
CA LEU A 31 -7.41 -9.02 -19.49
C LEU A 31 -7.82 -10.39 -20.07
N GLN A 32 -6.93 -11.03 -20.82
CA GLN A 32 -7.18 -12.32 -21.44
C GLN A 32 -6.97 -13.50 -20.49
N ILE A 33 -6.30 -13.32 -19.34
CA ILE A 33 -6.00 -14.43 -18.43
C ILE A 33 -7.27 -15.06 -17.83
N GLY A 34 -7.19 -16.35 -17.51
CA GLY A 34 -8.27 -17.08 -16.83
C GLY A 34 -8.39 -16.75 -15.34
N GLN A 35 -9.59 -16.95 -14.78
CA GLN A 35 -9.93 -16.66 -13.38
C GLN A 35 -9.01 -17.36 -12.37
N ASN A 36 -8.58 -18.60 -12.66
CA ASN A 36 -7.66 -19.35 -11.79
C ASN A 36 -6.29 -18.69 -11.69
N LEU A 37 -5.76 -18.16 -12.80
CA LEU A 37 -4.49 -17.46 -12.79
C LEU A 37 -4.63 -16.10 -12.10
N LEU A 38 -5.73 -15.38 -12.35
CA LEU A 38 -6.07 -14.15 -11.64
C LEU A 38 -6.07 -14.37 -10.12
N SER A 39 -6.76 -15.42 -9.65
CA SER A 39 -6.82 -15.76 -8.22
C SER A 39 -5.45 -16.10 -7.63
N LYS A 40 -4.58 -16.80 -8.39
CA LYS A 40 -3.19 -17.07 -7.96
C LYS A 40 -2.37 -15.79 -7.84
N ILE A 41 -2.46 -14.88 -8.83
CA ILE A 41 -1.74 -13.61 -8.82
C ILE A 41 -2.22 -12.75 -7.64
N PHE A 42 -3.53 -12.57 -7.49
CA PHE A 42 -4.11 -11.82 -6.38
C PHE A 42 -3.93 -12.52 -5.04
N GLY A 43 -3.66 -13.81 -5.01
CA GLY A 43 -3.34 -14.55 -3.79
C GLY A 43 -1.89 -14.37 -3.34
N SER A 44 -0.98 -13.92 -4.20
CA SER A 44 0.44 -13.81 -3.89
C SER A 44 0.68 -12.75 -2.81
N ASP A 45 1.31 -13.19 -1.72
CA ASP A 45 1.84 -12.29 -0.70
C ASP A 45 3.05 -11.49 -1.21
N GLN A 46 3.78 -11.95 -2.23
CA GLN A 46 4.99 -11.28 -2.73
C GLN A 46 4.70 -10.22 -3.81
N LEU A 47 3.42 -9.97 -4.09
CA LEU A 47 3.02 -9.07 -5.17
C LEU A 47 3.39 -7.61 -4.84
N LYS A 48 4.27 -6.99 -5.64
CA LYS A 48 4.69 -5.58 -5.49
C LYS A 48 3.73 -4.63 -6.17
N ILE A 49 2.80 -4.04 -5.42
CA ILE A 49 1.78 -3.10 -5.92
C ILE A 49 1.74 -1.82 -5.09
N SER A 50 1.24 -0.73 -5.69
CA SER A 50 1.04 0.55 -5.00
C SER A 50 -0.02 0.48 -3.90
N GLY A 51 -0.94 -0.49 -3.96
CA GLY A 51 -1.90 -0.75 -2.90
C GLY A 51 -3.09 -1.60 -3.35
N GLU A 52 -3.91 -2.06 -2.40
CA GLU A 52 -5.08 -2.92 -2.67
C GLU A 52 -6.15 -2.21 -3.52
N ILE A 53 -6.20 -0.88 -3.54
CA ILE A 53 -7.08 -0.13 -4.43
C ILE A 53 -6.71 -0.33 -5.91
N ALA A 54 -5.42 -0.44 -6.23
CA ALA A 54 -4.97 -0.70 -7.60
C ALA A 54 -5.35 -2.12 -8.04
N LEU A 55 -5.26 -3.09 -7.12
CA LEU A 55 -5.77 -4.44 -7.33
C LEU A 55 -7.28 -4.45 -7.59
N TRP A 56 -8.04 -3.71 -6.80
CA TRP A 56 -9.48 -3.57 -6.97
C TRP A 56 -9.86 -3.01 -8.36
N ASN A 57 -9.23 -1.91 -8.76
CA ASN A 57 -9.49 -1.29 -10.06
C ASN A 57 -9.12 -2.23 -11.22
N THR A 58 -8.01 -2.97 -11.07
CA THR A 58 -7.58 -4.00 -12.03
C THR A 58 -8.59 -5.15 -12.09
N ALA A 59 -9.11 -5.58 -10.93
CA ALA A 59 -10.11 -6.63 -10.82
C ALA A 59 -11.41 -6.24 -11.54
N LEU A 60 -11.90 -5.02 -11.30
CA LEU A 60 -13.10 -4.50 -11.98
C LEU A 60 -12.90 -4.44 -13.48
N ARG A 61 -11.76 -3.93 -13.96
CA ARG A 61 -11.46 -3.86 -15.39
C ARG A 61 -11.42 -5.25 -16.04
N TRP A 62 -10.79 -6.21 -15.37
CA TRP A 62 -10.76 -7.61 -15.81
C TRP A 62 -12.17 -8.23 -15.83
N ALA A 63 -12.99 -7.97 -14.80
CA ALA A 63 -14.35 -8.48 -14.71
C ALA A 63 -15.25 -7.90 -15.81
N ASP A 64 -15.11 -6.60 -16.11
CA ASP A 64 -15.83 -5.93 -17.19
C ASP A 64 -15.46 -6.49 -18.56
N GLU A 65 -14.18 -6.81 -18.79
CA GLU A 65 -13.76 -7.48 -20.01
C GLU A 65 -14.35 -8.89 -20.11
N LYS A 66 -14.35 -9.67 -19.03
CA LYS A 66 -14.96 -11.01 -19.04
C LYS A 66 -16.47 -10.99 -19.24
N CYS A 67 -17.17 -9.98 -18.72
CA CYS A 67 -18.58 -9.77 -19.03
C CYS A 67 -18.78 -9.49 -20.53
N ARG A 68 -17.98 -8.57 -21.10
CA ARG A 68 -18.03 -8.24 -22.54
C ARG A 68 -17.73 -9.45 -23.44
N GLN A 69 -16.71 -10.25 -23.11
CA GLN A 69 -16.36 -11.47 -23.85
C GLN A 69 -17.49 -12.51 -23.84
N ASN A 70 -18.24 -12.59 -22.75
CA ASN A 70 -19.38 -13.51 -22.61
C ASN A 70 -20.70 -12.88 -23.09
N ALA A 71 -20.68 -11.68 -23.68
CA ALA A 71 -21.85 -10.93 -24.13
C ALA A 71 -22.92 -10.73 -23.03
N ILE A 72 -22.48 -10.57 -21.78
CA ILE A 72 -23.35 -10.26 -20.64
C ILE A 72 -23.11 -8.83 -20.15
N GLU A 73 -24.14 -8.23 -19.56
CA GLU A 73 -24.05 -6.90 -18.98
C GLU A 73 -23.01 -6.86 -17.83
N CYS A 74 -22.24 -5.78 -17.75
CA CYS A 74 -21.31 -5.50 -16.64
C CYS A 74 -22.04 -5.08 -15.35
N SER A 75 -23.04 -5.85 -14.92
CA SER A 75 -23.77 -5.63 -13.68
C SER A 75 -22.94 -6.02 -12.46
N PRO A 76 -23.22 -5.48 -11.25
CA PRO A 76 -22.49 -5.87 -10.04
C PRO A 76 -22.52 -7.37 -9.76
N LYS A 77 -23.67 -8.01 -10.01
CA LYS A 77 -23.86 -9.46 -9.87
C LYS A 77 -22.96 -10.25 -10.83
N ASN A 78 -22.88 -9.81 -12.09
CA ASN A 78 -22.07 -10.46 -13.12
C ASN A 78 -20.57 -10.26 -12.86
N ARG A 79 -20.15 -9.06 -12.46
CA ARG A 79 -18.76 -8.78 -12.04
C ARG A 79 -18.33 -9.67 -10.89
N ARG A 80 -19.19 -9.80 -9.86
CA ARG A 80 -18.93 -10.69 -8.71
C ARG A 80 -18.78 -12.14 -9.16
N SER A 81 -19.68 -12.61 -10.03
CA SER A 81 -19.62 -13.96 -10.60
C SER A 81 -18.34 -14.19 -11.41
N ALA A 82 -17.97 -13.22 -12.26
CA ALA A 82 -16.76 -13.28 -13.07
C ALA A 82 -15.49 -13.31 -12.23
N LEU A 83 -15.41 -12.54 -11.13
CA LEU A 83 -14.27 -12.53 -10.22
C LEU A 83 -14.14 -13.81 -9.39
N GLY A 84 -15.28 -14.35 -8.92
CA GLY A 84 -15.34 -15.59 -8.16
C GLY A 84 -14.31 -15.62 -7.00
N PRO A 85 -13.48 -16.68 -6.88
CA PRO A 85 -12.50 -16.81 -5.80
C PRO A 85 -11.44 -15.70 -5.75
N ALA A 86 -11.18 -15.01 -6.87
CA ALA A 86 -10.18 -13.94 -6.92
C ALA A 86 -10.61 -12.71 -6.10
N LEU A 87 -11.91 -12.47 -5.95
CA LEU A 87 -12.44 -11.36 -5.14
C LEU A 87 -11.95 -11.43 -3.69
N PHE A 88 -11.99 -12.61 -3.09
CA PHE A 88 -11.60 -12.84 -1.69
C PHE A 88 -10.09 -12.79 -1.47
N LYS A 89 -9.29 -12.67 -2.54
CA LYS A 89 -7.85 -12.47 -2.44
C LYS A 89 -7.47 -10.99 -2.30
N ILE A 90 -8.40 -10.07 -2.56
CA ILE A 90 -8.23 -8.62 -2.34
C ILE A 90 -8.42 -8.31 -0.86
N ARG A 91 -7.54 -7.47 -0.30
CA ARG A 91 -7.47 -7.17 1.14
C ARG A 91 -8.12 -5.84 1.45
N PHE A 92 -9.43 -5.77 1.24
CA PHE A 92 -10.24 -4.57 1.47
C PHE A 92 -10.00 -3.86 2.83
N PRO A 93 -9.74 -4.56 3.97
CA PRO A 93 -9.42 -3.92 5.24
C PRO A 93 -8.18 -3.01 5.24
N LEU A 94 -7.31 -3.16 4.23
CA LEU A 94 -6.11 -2.33 4.05
C LEU A 94 -6.38 -1.07 3.22
N ILE A 95 -7.54 -0.98 2.56
CA ILE A 95 -7.98 0.21 1.83
C ILE A 95 -8.49 1.24 2.85
N THR A 96 -8.30 2.53 2.58
CA THR A 96 -8.80 3.55 3.51
C THR A 96 -10.32 3.53 3.56
N MET A 97 -10.88 3.84 4.72
CA MET A 97 -12.33 3.97 4.92
C MET A 97 -12.97 4.93 3.90
N GLU A 98 -12.29 6.03 3.59
CA GLU A 98 -12.76 7.06 2.67
C GLU A 98 -12.81 6.53 1.23
N THR A 99 -11.71 5.97 0.74
CA THR A 99 -11.64 5.33 -0.58
C THR A 99 -12.64 4.18 -0.69
N PHE A 100 -12.75 3.36 0.35
CA PHE A 100 -13.68 2.25 0.40
C PHE A 100 -15.13 2.72 0.26
N ALA A 101 -15.54 3.73 1.02
CA ALA A 101 -16.89 4.30 0.95
C ALA A 101 -17.17 5.02 -0.38
N LYS A 102 -16.17 5.66 -0.98
CA LYS A 102 -16.31 6.45 -2.21
C LYS A 102 -16.27 5.61 -3.49
N GLU A 103 -15.41 4.59 -3.54
CA GLU A 103 -15.11 3.86 -4.79
C GLU A 103 -15.62 2.41 -4.77
N ILE A 104 -15.62 1.76 -3.60
CA ILE A 104 -15.88 0.32 -3.52
C ILE A 104 -17.34 0.03 -3.17
N VAL A 105 -17.88 0.70 -2.15
CA VAL A 105 -19.29 0.52 -1.74
C VAL A 105 -20.26 0.84 -2.89
N PRO A 106 -20.11 1.95 -3.66
CA PRO A 106 -21.03 2.25 -4.75
C PRO A 106 -20.98 1.27 -5.92
N SER A 107 -19.92 0.44 -6.02
CA SER A 107 -19.82 -0.58 -7.07
C SER A 107 -20.88 -1.69 -6.94
N GLY A 108 -21.43 -1.90 -5.74
CA GLY A 108 -22.42 -2.94 -5.44
C GLY A 108 -21.92 -4.38 -5.57
N VAL A 109 -20.62 -4.60 -5.79
CA VAL A 109 -20.05 -5.95 -5.98
C VAL A 109 -19.88 -6.71 -4.66
N LEU A 110 -19.61 -5.98 -3.57
CA LEU A 110 -19.54 -6.55 -2.22
C LEU A 110 -20.94 -6.69 -1.62
N THR A 111 -21.17 -7.74 -0.83
CA THR A 111 -22.43 -7.89 -0.10
C THR A 111 -22.51 -6.91 1.06
N VAL A 112 -23.73 -6.70 1.57
CA VAL A 112 -23.93 -5.83 2.73
C VAL A 112 -23.14 -6.35 3.93
N GLU A 113 -23.14 -7.66 4.19
CA GLU A 113 -22.43 -8.28 5.31
C GLU A 113 -20.91 -8.09 5.19
N GLU A 114 -20.37 -8.21 3.97
CA GLU A 114 -18.97 -7.97 3.65
C GLU A 114 -18.57 -6.51 3.92
N VAL A 115 -19.38 -5.56 3.43
CA VAL A 115 -19.19 -4.12 3.66
C VAL A 115 -19.22 -3.81 5.16
N LEU A 116 -20.19 -4.37 5.89
CA LEU A 116 -20.33 -4.16 7.32
C LEU A 116 -19.17 -4.77 8.13
N GLY A 117 -18.68 -5.95 7.75
CA GLY A 117 -17.51 -6.56 8.37
C GLY A 117 -16.25 -5.71 8.21
N ILE A 118 -16.06 -5.12 7.03
CA ILE A 118 -14.93 -4.19 6.76
C ILE A 118 -15.11 -2.90 7.58
N TYR A 119 -16.31 -2.34 7.64
CA TYR A 119 -16.59 -1.17 8.48
C TYR A 119 -16.35 -1.42 9.97
N GLN A 120 -16.78 -2.57 10.50
CA GLN A 120 -16.52 -2.96 11.87
C GLN A 120 -15.02 -3.09 12.16
N PHE A 121 -14.26 -3.69 11.24
CA PHE A 121 -12.79 -3.74 11.35
C PHE A 121 -12.18 -2.33 11.39
N HIS A 122 -12.63 -1.44 10.50
CA HIS A 122 -12.19 -0.05 10.50
C HIS A 122 -12.61 0.72 11.74
N CYS A 123 -13.64 0.30 12.49
CA CYS A 123 -14.00 0.87 13.79
C CYS A 123 -13.17 0.26 14.93
N HIS A 124 -12.92 -1.04 14.92
CA HIS A 124 -12.29 -1.78 16.02
C HIS A 124 -11.28 -2.83 15.53
N PRO A 125 -10.08 -2.43 15.06
CA PRO A 125 -9.09 -3.35 14.49
C PRO A 125 -8.42 -4.27 15.52
N ASN A 126 -8.62 -4.00 16.82
CA ASN A 126 -8.10 -4.81 17.92
C ASN A 126 -9.19 -5.73 18.51
N LEU A 127 -10.42 -5.71 17.97
CA LEU A 127 -11.43 -6.67 18.39
C LEU A 127 -11.01 -8.04 17.84
N HIS A 128 -10.94 -9.05 18.70
CA HIS A 128 -10.74 -10.42 18.24
C HIS A 128 -11.80 -10.74 17.18
N GLN A 129 -11.40 -11.35 16.06
CA GLN A 129 -12.27 -11.60 14.89
C GLN A 129 -13.57 -12.35 15.25
N CYS A 130 -13.56 -13.08 16.37
CA CYS A 130 -14.69 -13.81 16.93
C CYS A 130 -15.78 -12.93 17.58
N LEU A 131 -15.49 -11.66 17.88
CA LEU A 131 -16.43 -10.72 18.52
C LEU A 131 -17.13 -9.78 17.52
N LEU A 132 -16.82 -9.91 16.23
CA LEU A 132 -17.44 -9.10 15.17
C LEU A 132 -18.84 -9.63 14.87
N LEU A 133 -19.85 -8.75 14.85
CA LEU A 133 -21.22 -9.13 14.47
C LEU A 133 -21.28 -9.66 13.02
N HIS A 134 -20.34 -9.21 12.17
CA HIS A 134 -20.15 -9.73 10.83
C HIS A 134 -18.70 -10.24 10.70
N PRO A 135 -18.47 -11.56 10.58
CA PRO A 135 -17.14 -12.12 10.43
C PRO A 135 -16.42 -11.53 9.23
N LEU A 136 -15.19 -11.07 9.45
CA LEU A 136 -14.38 -10.52 8.38
C LEU A 136 -13.96 -11.63 7.41
N GLN A 137 -14.45 -11.58 6.17
CA GLN A 137 -14.18 -12.57 5.13
C GLN A 137 -12.91 -12.29 4.31
N PHE A 138 -12.37 -11.08 4.42
CA PHE A 138 -11.18 -10.64 3.69
C PHE A 138 -9.97 -10.60 4.61
N SER A 139 -8.80 -10.94 4.07
CA SER A 139 -7.56 -10.83 4.85
C SER A 139 -7.29 -9.38 5.23
N ALA A 140 -6.99 -9.15 6.51
CA ALA A 140 -6.47 -7.88 7.02
C ALA A 140 -4.94 -7.89 7.16
N GLN A 141 -4.28 -8.96 6.70
CA GLN A 141 -2.82 -9.06 6.74
C GLN A 141 -2.24 -8.37 5.52
N ASN A 142 -1.20 -7.55 5.67
CA ASN A 142 -0.48 -7.01 4.53
C ASN A 142 0.10 -8.13 3.67
N ARG A 143 0.15 -7.93 2.34
CA ARG A 143 0.95 -8.78 1.46
C ARG A 143 2.37 -8.81 2.01
N ALA A 144 3.02 -9.97 1.99
CA ALA A 144 4.46 -10.07 2.26
C ALA A 144 5.27 -9.37 1.15
N THR A 145 5.08 -8.07 1.00
CA THR A 145 5.96 -7.20 0.25
C THR A 145 6.21 -5.96 1.10
N CYS A 146 7.40 -6.01 1.71
CA CYS A 146 8.09 -4.93 2.40
C CYS A 146 7.41 -4.38 3.66
N ARG A 147 7.91 -4.82 4.83
CA ARG A 147 7.87 -4.01 6.07
C ARG A 147 8.53 -2.63 5.88
N GLN A 148 9.21 -2.42 4.75
CA GLN A 148 9.83 -1.19 4.33
C GLN A 148 8.92 -0.31 3.44
N LEU A 149 8.88 1.00 3.68
CA LEU A 149 8.65 1.94 2.55
C LEU A 149 9.93 1.94 1.72
N VAL A 150 9.82 2.04 0.40
CA VAL A 150 10.97 2.15 -0.50
C VAL A 150 10.76 3.29 -1.47
N MET A 151 11.82 4.02 -1.80
CA MET A 151 11.83 5.11 -2.76
C MET A 151 13.14 5.08 -3.55
N ASP A 152 13.03 4.99 -4.86
CA ASP A 152 14.15 5.23 -5.76
C ASP A 152 14.26 6.73 -6.05
N ILE A 153 15.48 7.26 -6.00
CA ILE A 153 15.82 8.61 -6.46
C ILE A 153 16.67 8.42 -7.71
N GLU A 154 16.06 8.59 -8.87
CA GLU A 154 16.73 8.65 -10.17
C GLU A 154 17.37 10.03 -10.37
N GLN A 155 18.40 10.13 -11.22
CA GLN A 155 19.15 11.36 -11.45
C GLN A 155 19.67 11.94 -10.12
N LEU A 156 20.31 11.11 -9.30
CA LEU A 156 20.81 11.49 -7.98
C LEU A 156 21.90 12.55 -8.09
N SER A 157 22.75 12.47 -9.11
CA SER A 157 23.80 13.47 -9.37
C SER A 157 23.21 14.86 -9.55
N ALA A 158 22.18 15.00 -10.39
CA ALA A 158 21.44 16.23 -10.59
C ALA A 158 20.71 16.67 -9.30
N PHE A 159 20.09 15.73 -8.57
CA PHE A 159 19.42 16.02 -7.31
C PHE A 159 20.39 16.62 -6.28
N ALA A 160 21.62 16.11 -6.19
CA ALA A 160 22.65 16.62 -5.29
C ALA A 160 23.03 18.08 -5.61
N GLU A 161 22.90 18.50 -6.86
CA GLU A 161 23.22 19.87 -7.30
C GLU A 161 22.06 20.86 -7.13
N GLU A 162 20.84 20.41 -6.85
CA GLU A 162 19.69 21.27 -6.63
C GLU A 162 19.86 22.23 -5.42
N ASN A 163 18.99 23.25 -5.36
CA ASN A 163 19.02 24.27 -4.32
C ASN A 163 18.71 23.70 -2.93
N GLU A 164 19.20 24.37 -1.89
CA GLU A 164 18.88 24.03 -0.50
C GLU A 164 17.35 24.02 -0.30
N GLY A 165 16.85 22.95 0.33
CA GLY A 165 15.44 22.75 0.58
C GLY A 165 14.67 22.09 -0.57
N SER A 166 15.31 21.69 -1.66
CA SER A 166 14.74 20.79 -2.68
C SER A 166 14.24 19.50 -2.05
N LYS A 167 13.09 18.99 -2.52
CA LYS A 167 12.39 17.83 -1.92
C LYS A 167 11.87 16.87 -2.97
N ARG A 168 12.00 15.58 -2.69
CA ARG A 168 11.35 14.50 -3.43
C ARG A 168 10.58 13.61 -2.46
N TYR A 169 9.46 13.06 -2.92
CA TYR A 169 8.56 12.26 -2.09
C TYR A 169 8.32 10.90 -2.74
N SER A 170 8.17 9.86 -1.92
CA SER A 170 7.67 8.58 -2.40
C SER A 170 6.18 8.64 -2.70
N GLU A 171 5.71 7.59 -3.36
CA GLU A 171 4.30 7.22 -3.35
C GLU A 171 3.78 7.07 -1.91
N THR A 172 2.48 7.31 -1.74
CA THR A 172 1.81 7.15 -0.46
C THR A 172 1.59 5.68 -0.17
N VAL A 173 2.11 5.19 0.96
CA VAL A 173 1.81 3.84 1.46
C VAL A 173 0.86 3.95 2.63
N TYR A 174 -0.25 3.22 2.57
CA TYR A 174 -1.21 3.17 3.67
C TYR A 174 -0.91 2.00 4.59
N ARG A 175 -0.74 2.27 5.88
CA ARG A 175 -0.67 1.22 6.91
C ARG A 175 -1.68 1.47 8.01
N LYS A 176 -2.52 0.47 8.28
CA LYS A 176 -3.66 0.56 9.21
C LYS A 176 -4.55 1.80 8.93
N GLY A 177 -4.70 2.17 7.65
CA GLY A 177 -5.47 3.34 7.21
C GLY A 177 -4.78 4.70 7.39
N VAL A 178 -3.51 4.73 7.77
CA VAL A 178 -2.70 5.95 7.92
C VAL A 178 -1.78 6.11 6.70
N PRO A 179 -1.77 7.27 6.02
CA PRO A 179 -0.90 7.52 4.88
C PRO A 179 0.53 7.88 5.32
N TRP A 180 1.51 7.17 4.76
CA TRP A 180 2.93 7.35 5.01
C TRP A 180 3.69 7.62 3.72
N LYS A 181 4.77 8.41 3.81
CA LYS A 181 5.69 8.69 2.69
C LYS A 181 7.14 8.75 3.16
N ILE A 182 8.07 8.54 2.24
CA ILE A 182 9.46 8.98 2.38
C ILE A 182 9.55 10.42 1.86
N LEU A 183 10.30 11.26 2.55
CA LEU A 183 10.80 12.55 2.07
C LEU A 183 12.33 12.48 2.00
N ALA A 184 12.85 12.76 0.80
CA ALA A 184 14.24 13.07 0.58
C ALA A 184 14.39 14.58 0.38
N SER A 185 15.43 15.20 0.94
CA SER A 185 15.70 16.61 0.69
C SER A 185 17.17 16.92 0.55
N VAL A 186 17.51 18.04 -0.09
CA VAL A 186 18.86 18.56 -0.17
C VAL A 186 19.04 19.59 0.94
N ASN A 187 20.01 19.39 1.82
CA ASN A 187 20.30 20.33 2.90
C ASN A 187 21.79 20.67 2.91
N THR A 188 22.12 21.87 3.39
CA THR A 188 23.50 22.30 3.56
C THR A 188 23.77 22.47 5.05
N LYS A 189 24.92 22.00 5.55
CA LYS A 189 25.30 22.28 6.94
C LYS A 189 25.61 23.76 7.11
N LYS A 190 25.24 24.34 8.27
CA LYS A 190 25.63 25.71 8.61
C LYS A 190 27.14 25.86 8.49
N ASN A 191 27.59 26.91 7.79
CA ASN A 191 29.00 27.24 7.54
C ASN A 191 29.77 26.19 6.71
N SER A 192 29.09 25.36 5.92
CA SER A 192 29.71 24.42 4.99
C SER A 192 29.11 24.60 3.60
N THR A 193 29.86 24.26 2.55
CA THR A 193 29.35 24.10 1.18
C THR A 193 28.94 22.66 0.89
N GLU A 194 29.23 21.73 1.80
CA GLU A 194 28.90 20.31 1.67
C GLU A 194 27.38 20.13 1.74
N LYS A 195 26.84 19.48 0.70
CA LYS A 195 25.43 19.12 0.61
C LYS A 195 25.17 17.72 1.16
N TRP A 196 24.04 17.61 1.82
CA TRP A 196 23.61 16.43 2.56
C TRP A 196 22.22 15.99 2.12
N LEU A 197 22.05 14.68 2.05
CA LEU A 197 20.75 14.07 1.89
C LEU A 197 20.00 14.12 3.24
N GLY A 198 18.89 14.82 3.26
CA GLY A 198 17.85 14.68 4.28
C GLY A 198 16.96 13.49 3.98
N PHE A 199 16.62 12.71 5.01
CA PHE A 199 15.81 11.50 4.86
C PHE A 199 14.82 11.39 6.03
N PHE A 200 13.52 11.35 5.71
CA PHE A 200 12.45 11.39 6.70
C PHE A 200 11.30 10.43 6.36
N LEU A 201 10.69 9.88 7.41
CA LEU A 201 9.36 9.27 7.39
C LEU A 201 8.31 10.36 7.62
N LEU A 202 7.33 10.46 6.74
CA LEU A 202 6.20 11.39 6.83
C LEU A 202 4.91 10.64 7.10
N CYS A 203 4.12 11.14 8.04
CA CYS A 203 2.71 10.84 8.19
C CYS A 203 1.91 11.98 7.56
N THR A 204 1.19 11.71 6.47
CA THR A 204 0.39 12.73 5.76
C THR A 204 -1.10 12.62 6.08
N ALA A 205 -1.43 12.21 7.31
CA ALA A 205 -2.81 12.10 7.74
C ALA A 205 -3.52 13.48 7.64
N PRO A 206 -4.80 13.53 7.23
CA PRO A 206 -5.52 14.80 7.07
C PRO A 206 -5.49 15.64 8.36
N LYS A 207 -5.13 16.92 8.22
CA LYS A 207 -5.08 17.90 9.34
C LYS A 207 -6.44 18.12 10.00
N GLU A 208 -7.51 17.84 9.27
CA GLU A 208 -8.91 17.95 9.72
C GLU A 208 -9.29 16.91 10.78
N LYS A 209 -8.45 15.90 11.03
CA LYS A 209 -8.64 14.99 12.18
C LYS A 209 -8.10 15.68 13.45
N PRO A 210 -8.96 16.11 14.40
CA PRO A 210 -8.46 16.65 15.65
C PRO A 210 -7.77 15.54 16.47
N ASN A 211 -6.58 15.84 17.01
CA ASN A 211 -5.92 15.07 18.07
C ASN A 211 -5.55 13.61 17.74
N TRP A 212 -5.16 13.31 16.48
CA TRP A 212 -4.54 12.03 16.17
C TRP A 212 -3.11 11.96 16.71
N ILE A 213 -2.73 10.77 17.18
CA ILE A 213 -1.37 10.44 17.62
C ILE A 213 -1.04 9.07 17.06
N TYR A 214 0.01 8.96 16.24
CA TYR A 214 0.53 7.68 15.78
C TYR A 214 1.93 7.46 16.37
N LYS A 215 2.18 6.25 16.86
CA LYS A 215 3.47 5.86 17.38
C LYS A 215 4.04 4.75 16.52
N CYS A 216 5.31 4.85 16.14
CA CYS A 216 6.00 3.77 15.46
C CYS A 216 7.47 3.73 15.82
N SER A 217 8.07 2.54 15.73
CA SER A 217 9.51 2.39 15.58
C SER A 217 9.83 2.47 14.10
N ALA A 218 10.96 3.09 13.72
CA ALA A 218 11.38 3.19 12.33
C ALA A 218 12.91 3.10 12.19
N LYS A 219 13.35 2.44 11.12
CA LYS A 219 14.73 2.22 10.72
C LYS A 219 14.91 2.78 9.30
N LEU A 220 15.68 3.86 9.16
CA LEU A 220 15.99 4.46 7.85
C LEU A 220 17.25 3.79 7.31
N GLN A 221 17.21 3.37 6.05
CA GLN A 221 18.25 2.59 5.38
C GLN A 221 18.47 3.07 3.94
N ILE A 222 19.71 2.94 3.47
CA ILE A 222 20.06 3.04 2.06
C ILE A 222 20.39 1.64 1.58
N VAL A 223 19.67 1.18 0.56
CA VAL A 223 19.79 -0.20 0.07
C VAL A 223 21.09 -0.37 -0.68
N SER A 224 21.87 -1.39 -0.33
CA SER A 224 23.13 -1.67 -1.02
C SER A 224 22.87 -2.16 -2.44
N GLN A 225 23.65 -1.68 -3.40
CA GLN A 225 23.60 -2.12 -4.79
C GLN A 225 24.53 -3.31 -5.05
N LYS A 226 25.39 -3.68 -4.07
CA LYS A 226 26.32 -4.81 -4.17
C LYS A 226 25.67 -6.09 -3.65
N SER A 227 25.63 -7.14 -4.49
CA SER A 227 25.10 -8.45 -4.08
C SER A 227 25.86 -9.01 -2.88
N GLY A 228 25.14 -9.44 -1.83
CA GLY A 228 25.71 -9.98 -0.60
C GLY A 228 26.23 -8.94 0.40
N THR A 229 26.04 -7.64 0.16
CA THR A 229 26.38 -6.57 1.10
C THR A 229 25.15 -6.13 1.90
N GLU A 230 25.30 -5.87 3.19
CA GLU A 230 24.19 -5.39 4.04
C GLU A 230 23.77 -3.96 3.69
N ASP A 231 22.47 -3.66 3.83
CA ASP A 231 21.93 -2.31 3.71
C ASP A 231 22.63 -1.36 4.70
N PHE A 232 23.03 -0.19 4.21
CA PHE A 232 23.59 0.83 5.06
C PHE A 232 22.51 1.40 5.97
N THR A 233 22.63 1.11 7.27
CA THR A 233 21.76 1.66 8.30
C THR A 233 22.56 2.62 9.13
N LEU A 234 22.31 3.91 8.97
CA LEU A 234 22.94 4.89 9.84
C LEU A 234 22.20 5.03 11.17
N LYS A 235 20.85 5.03 11.14
CA LYS A 235 20.05 5.46 12.30
C LYS A 235 18.70 4.73 12.43
N PHE A 236 18.39 4.39 13.67
CA PHE A 236 17.18 3.69 14.11
C PHE A 236 16.53 4.42 15.28
N SER A 237 15.20 4.48 15.30
CA SER A 237 14.44 4.95 16.46
C SER A 237 13.40 3.93 16.89
N LYS A 238 13.40 3.66 18.20
CA LYS A 238 12.42 2.77 18.85
C LYS A 238 11.06 3.43 19.04
N LYS A 239 10.96 4.77 19.02
CA LYS A 239 9.72 5.47 19.37
C LYS A 239 9.65 6.85 18.72
N ASN A 240 8.89 6.93 17.64
CA ASN A 240 8.54 8.16 16.95
C ASN A 240 7.07 8.46 17.19
N VAL A 241 6.73 9.74 17.41
CA VAL A 241 5.36 10.18 17.68
C VAL A 241 4.97 11.19 16.62
N PHE A 242 3.93 10.87 15.86
CA PHE A 242 3.37 11.72 14.82
C PHE A 242 2.04 12.29 15.29
N ASN A 243 1.82 13.59 15.06
CA ASN A 243 0.58 14.31 15.35
C ASN A 243 0.47 15.57 14.48
N ASN A 244 -0.58 16.37 14.67
CA ASN A 244 -0.80 17.62 13.92
C ASN A 244 0.36 18.63 13.98
N LYS A 245 1.21 18.59 15.01
CA LYS A 245 2.38 19.46 15.17
C LYS A 245 3.68 18.83 14.66
N SER A 246 3.76 17.50 14.63
CA SER A 246 4.94 16.75 14.21
C SER A 246 4.52 15.67 13.22
N THR A 247 4.51 16.04 11.94
CA THR A 247 4.07 15.16 10.84
C THR A 247 5.19 14.37 10.21
N ASN A 248 6.45 14.64 10.58
CA ASN A 248 7.61 13.93 10.06
C ASN A 248 8.60 13.58 11.18
N TRP A 249 9.41 12.57 10.91
CA TRP A 249 10.55 12.20 11.72
C TRP A 249 11.68 11.71 10.82
N GLY A 250 12.91 12.14 11.09
CA GLY A 250 14.07 11.79 10.27
C GLY A 250 15.24 12.70 10.56
N PHE A 251 16.13 12.82 9.58
CA PHE A 251 17.39 13.54 9.73
C PHE A 251 17.61 14.46 8.53
N SER A 252 17.84 15.75 8.78
CA SER A 252 18.19 16.70 7.72
C SER A 252 19.56 16.41 7.12
N ASN A 253 20.50 15.91 7.93
CA ASN A 253 21.84 15.56 7.48
C ASN A 253 22.05 14.07 7.73
N TYR A 254 21.44 13.22 6.89
CA TYR A 254 21.54 11.76 7.02
C TYR A 254 22.91 11.29 6.51
N ILE A 255 23.25 11.52 5.25
CA ILE A 255 24.55 11.20 4.64
C ILE A 255 24.96 12.34 3.70
N SER A 256 26.26 12.61 3.52
CA SER A 256 26.69 13.59 2.52
C SER A 256 26.54 13.00 1.11
N PHE A 257 26.26 13.83 0.11
CA PHE A 257 26.18 13.35 -1.27
C PHE A 257 27.53 12.80 -1.75
N THR A 258 28.64 13.39 -1.30
CA THR A 258 29.99 12.89 -1.56
C THR A 258 30.20 11.47 -1.04
N GLU A 259 29.79 11.19 0.20
CA GLU A 259 29.91 9.83 0.76
C GLU A 259 28.91 8.87 0.10
N LEU A 260 27.70 9.32 -0.20
CA LEU A 260 26.67 8.49 -0.81
C LEU A 260 27.05 7.98 -2.21
N MET A 261 27.70 8.84 -3.01
CA MET A 261 28.11 8.54 -4.37
C MET A 261 29.53 7.96 -4.46
N ASP A 262 30.17 7.65 -3.32
CA ASP A 262 31.47 6.99 -3.29
C ASP A 262 31.34 5.53 -3.80
N PRO A 263 31.99 5.15 -4.91
CA PRO A 263 31.94 3.79 -5.48
C PRO A 263 32.34 2.69 -4.48
N SER A 264 33.22 3.02 -3.52
CA SER A 264 33.68 2.08 -2.51
C SER A 264 32.53 1.64 -1.60
N LYS A 265 31.58 2.53 -1.31
CA LYS A 265 30.43 2.29 -0.42
C LYS A 265 29.37 1.39 -1.06
N GLY A 266 29.24 1.39 -2.38
CA GLY A 266 28.28 0.55 -3.11
C GLY A 266 26.81 0.85 -2.79
N LEU A 267 26.50 2.09 -2.45
CA LEU A 267 25.14 2.56 -2.12
C LEU A 267 24.45 3.25 -3.30
N TYR A 268 25.24 3.67 -4.28
CA TYR A 268 24.81 4.39 -5.47
C TYR A 268 25.00 3.50 -6.70
N ASP A 269 23.98 3.45 -7.54
CA ASP A 269 23.99 2.82 -8.86
C ASP A 269 24.50 3.87 -9.87
N GLU A 270 25.80 3.79 -10.19
CA GLU A 270 26.47 4.72 -11.10
C GLU A 270 25.94 4.64 -12.54
N GLU A 271 25.59 3.44 -13.00
CA GLU A 271 25.09 3.24 -14.36
C GLU A 271 23.68 3.79 -14.52
N GLY A 272 22.83 3.60 -13.50
CA GLY A 272 21.46 4.11 -13.47
C GLY A 272 21.28 5.52 -12.90
N ASP A 273 22.36 6.16 -12.42
CA ASP A 273 22.34 7.39 -11.61
C ASP A 273 21.23 7.38 -10.55
N LYS A 274 21.27 6.37 -9.67
CA LYS A 274 20.15 6.07 -8.77
C LYS A 274 20.59 5.64 -7.37
N VAL A 275 19.80 6.01 -6.38
CA VAL A 275 19.85 5.42 -5.03
C VAL A 275 18.47 4.94 -4.59
N THR A 276 18.44 3.84 -3.84
CA THR A 276 17.22 3.31 -3.24
C THR A 276 17.22 3.58 -1.73
N LEU A 277 16.26 4.38 -1.28
CA LEU A 277 16.00 4.65 0.13
C LEU A 277 14.94 3.69 0.65
N ALA A 278 15.08 3.24 1.89
CA ALA A 278 14.11 2.36 2.51
C ALA A 278 13.88 2.64 4.00
N ILE A 279 12.63 2.52 4.47
CA ILE A 279 12.24 2.71 5.87
C ILE A 279 11.46 1.51 6.38
N ASP A 280 12.09 0.66 7.19
CA ASP A 280 11.37 -0.37 7.96
C ASP A 280 10.71 0.29 9.17
N PHE A 281 9.40 0.13 9.36
CA PHE A 281 8.72 0.70 10.52
C PHE A 281 7.57 -0.16 11.03
N ASN A 282 7.42 -0.22 12.35
CA ASN A 282 6.37 -0.96 13.04
C ASN A 282 5.56 0.00 13.91
N GLU A 283 4.23 0.05 13.72
CA GLU A 283 3.38 0.93 14.54
C GLU A 283 2.93 0.28 15.85
N ASP A 284 3.22 0.97 16.95
CA ASP A 284 2.62 0.73 18.25
C ASP A 284 1.23 1.36 18.23
N SER A 285 0.18 0.55 18.12
CA SER A 285 -1.18 1.07 18.04
C SER A 285 -1.57 1.75 19.36
N LEU A 286 -1.95 3.02 19.32
CA LEU A 286 -2.79 3.62 20.36
C LEU A 286 -3.78 4.60 19.71
N TYR A 287 -4.95 4.06 19.44
CA TYR A 287 -6.16 4.74 19.00
C TYR A 287 -6.63 5.79 20.02
N SER A 288 -6.86 7.06 19.62
CA SER A 288 -7.42 8.09 20.50
C SER A 288 -8.94 8.28 20.31
N LYS A 289 -9.64 8.26 21.45
CA LYS A 289 -11.03 8.63 21.84
C LYS A 289 -12.15 8.86 20.80
N ILE A 290 -11.92 9.42 19.60
CA ILE A 290 -12.97 9.73 18.61
C ILE A 290 -13.62 8.46 18.05
N LYS A 291 -12.86 7.38 17.99
CA LYS A 291 -13.34 6.08 17.52
C LYS A 291 -14.29 5.36 18.48
N SER A 292 -14.24 5.72 19.76
CA SER A 292 -15.20 5.23 20.76
C SER A 292 -16.61 5.69 20.42
N PHE A 293 -16.76 6.92 19.91
CA PHE A 293 -18.07 7.47 19.59
C PHE A 293 -18.62 6.95 18.26
N PHE A 294 -17.83 7.00 17.17
CA PHE A 294 -18.26 6.47 15.87
C PHE A 294 -18.42 4.94 15.87
N GLY A 295 -17.55 4.21 16.58
CA GLY A 295 -17.70 2.77 16.77
C GLY A 295 -18.99 2.41 17.50
N LYS A 296 -19.30 3.12 18.60
CA LYS A 296 -20.57 2.96 19.33
C LYS A 296 -21.79 3.35 18.49
N LEU A 297 -21.70 4.42 17.70
CA LEU A 297 -22.79 4.87 16.84
C LEU A 297 -23.06 3.87 15.72
N MET A 298 -22.01 3.35 15.06
CA MET A 298 -22.16 2.31 14.05
C MET A 298 -22.66 1.00 14.66
N GLU A 299 -22.18 0.58 15.83
CA GLU A 299 -22.77 -0.58 16.53
C GLU A 299 -24.26 -0.38 16.81
N LEU A 300 -24.68 0.82 17.23
CA LEU A 300 -26.08 1.13 17.51
C LEU A 300 -26.93 1.05 16.23
N ILE A 301 -26.43 1.62 15.13
CA ILE A 301 -27.08 1.58 13.81
C ILE A 301 -27.20 0.14 13.31
N LEU A 302 -26.16 -0.69 13.48
CA LEU A 302 -26.15 -2.09 13.04
C LEU A 302 -27.05 -2.97 13.89
N ARG A 303 -27.09 -2.77 15.21
CA ARG A 303 -28.05 -3.46 16.09
C ARG A 303 -29.49 -3.11 15.71
N ASN A 304 -29.77 -1.84 15.44
CA ASN A 304 -31.12 -1.41 15.05
C ASN A 304 -31.52 -1.91 13.65
N LEU A 305 -30.61 -1.93 12.67
CA LEU A 305 -30.89 -2.50 11.34
C LEU A 305 -31.20 -4.00 11.40
N ASN A 306 -30.51 -4.76 12.25
CA ASN A 306 -30.78 -6.17 12.44
C ASN A 306 -32.09 -6.41 13.22
N ALA A 307 -32.40 -5.58 14.22
CA ALA A 307 -33.69 -5.63 14.93
C ALA A 307 -34.88 -5.34 14.00
N VAL A 308 -34.69 -4.42 13.04
CA VAL A 308 -35.70 -4.14 12.00
C VAL A 308 -35.82 -5.33 11.04
N LYS A 309 -34.71 -5.95 10.61
CA LYS A 309 -34.77 -7.17 9.78
C LYS A 309 -35.50 -8.34 10.47
N SER A 310 -35.37 -8.50 11.78
CA SER A 310 -36.09 -9.55 12.54
C SER A 310 -37.59 -9.30 12.73
N LEU A 311 -38.09 -8.10 12.40
CA LEU A 311 -39.52 -7.77 12.44
C LEU A 311 -40.24 -8.08 11.12
N PHE A 312 -39.51 -8.43 10.06
CA PHE A 312 -40.04 -8.73 8.73
C PHE A 312 -39.77 -10.17 8.26
N VAL A 313 -39.43 -11.08 9.18
CA VAL A 313 -39.31 -12.54 8.96
C VAL A 313 -40.34 -13.26 9.80
#